data_AF-A0A662KBH8-F1
#
_entry.id   AF-A0A662KBH8-F1
#
_cell.length_a   1.000
_cell.length_b   1.000
_cell.length_c   1.000
_cell.angle_alpha   90.00
_cell.angle_beta   90.00
_cell.angle_gamma   90.00
#
_symmetry.space_group_name_H-M   'P 1'
#
loop_
_entity.id
_entity.type
_entity.pdbx_description
1 polymer ?
#
loop_
_entity_poly.entity_id
_entity_poly.type
_entity_poly.pdbx_seq_one_letter_code
_entity_poly.pdbx_strand_id
1 'polypeptide(L)'
;MRFIWIDDNKYPDDIPFLKGNYEVVDSDNPDALVYQIKNPTDNMLVKLETLESAGMLKIVRTSGIKDINSFEDIIDMTVRVEKIKSSPMYLKVFFPDASFLLSETELLSSSKFRRCLLREGKFISIPGKAWTGIVQHWLDVADEVVEESEDEQIIDLVLNYLCNCTVYKDVDKALARNTLFFDEADDGVVYSLTGNVVDFVNSKYNKNSFNSRNLRAILSEFIVGNSVQRRIFTSRYRFWRFSIPKVGIDLDKQLFVEDEFELGLDVADKGLKQDVI
;
A
#
# COMPACT_ATOMS: atom_id res chain seq x y z
N MET A 1 4.91 -23.20 -18.55
CA MET A 1 4.49 -22.35 -19.71
C MET A 1 3.79 -23.21 -20.75
N ARG A 2 2.64 -22.72 -21.27
CA ARG A 2 1.85 -23.38 -22.32
C ARG A 2 1.85 -22.55 -23.60
N PHE A 3 1.73 -23.18 -24.76
CA PHE A 3 1.64 -22.50 -26.05
C PHE A 3 0.73 -23.25 -27.02
N ILE A 4 0.21 -22.51 -28.00
CA ILE A 4 -0.52 -23.03 -29.16
C ILE A 4 0.37 -22.82 -30.37
N TRP A 5 0.55 -23.86 -31.16
CA TRP A 5 1.28 -23.76 -32.42
C TRP A 5 0.39 -23.19 -33.51
N ILE A 6 0.90 -22.22 -34.29
CA ILE A 6 0.10 -21.47 -35.29
C ILE A 6 0.67 -21.65 -36.70
N ASP A 7 1.97 -21.91 -36.85
CA ASP A 7 2.59 -22.05 -38.17
C ASP A 7 2.17 -23.37 -38.84
N ASP A 8 1.34 -23.29 -39.89
CA ASP A 8 0.88 -24.45 -40.66
C ASP A 8 1.99 -25.15 -41.45
N ASN A 9 3.15 -24.51 -41.64
CA ASN A 9 4.25 -25.04 -42.46
C ASN A 9 5.30 -25.83 -41.67
N LYS A 10 5.23 -25.79 -40.34
CA LYS A 10 6.19 -26.42 -39.44
C LYS A 10 5.46 -27.04 -38.26
N TYR A 11 6.13 -27.91 -37.54
CA TYR A 11 5.64 -28.50 -36.31
C TYR A 11 6.58 -28.15 -35.14
N PRO A 12 6.09 -28.19 -33.89
CA PRO A 12 6.94 -27.95 -32.72
C PRO A 12 8.20 -28.84 -32.68
N ASP A 13 8.10 -30.08 -33.17
CA ASP A 13 9.23 -31.02 -33.27
C ASP A 13 10.30 -30.63 -34.31
N ASP A 14 9.99 -29.73 -35.24
CA ASP A 14 10.97 -29.19 -36.20
C ASP A 14 11.91 -28.17 -35.54
N ILE A 15 11.59 -27.71 -34.32
CA ILE A 15 12.42 -26.80 -33.53
C ILE A 15 13.32 -27.61 -32.59
N PRO A 16 14.66 -27.58 -32.77
CA PRO A 16 15.58 -28.47 -32.04
C PRO A 16 15.51 -28.38 -30.51
N PHE A 17 15.20 -27.20 -29.96
CA PHE A 17 15.11 -27.04 -28.50
C PHE A 17 13.75 -27.46 -27.92
N LEU A 18 12.71 -27.57 -28.75
CA LEU A 18 11.37 -28.02 -28.33
C LEU A 18 11.23 -29.53 -28.41
N LYS A 19 11.87 -30.18 -29.39
CA LYS A 19 11.78 -31.62 -29.63
C LYS A 19 12.05 -32.44 -28.36
N GLY A 20 11.04 -33.19 -27.92
CA GLY A 20 11.09 -34.04 -26.72
C GLY A 20 10.95 -33.30 -25.38
N ASN A 21 10.94 -31.96 -25.38
CA ASN A 21 10.85 -31.12 -24.18
C ASN A 21 9.44 -30.60 -23.89
N TYR A 22 8.46 -30.97 -24.70
CA TYR A 22 7.05 -30.67 -24.47
C TYR A 22 6.20 -31.94 -24.36
N GLU A 23 4.98 -31.75 -23.87
CA GLU A 23 3.88 -32.70 -23.96
C GLU A 23 2.64 -32.00 -24.49
N VAL A 24 1.76 -32.76 -25.13
CA VAL A 24 0.45 -32.28 -25.55
C VAL A 24 -0.48 -32.42 -24.36
N VAL A 25 -1.10 -31.32 -23.96
CA VAL A 25 -2.02 -31.26 -22.81
C VAL A 25 -3.35 -30.78 -23.37
N ASP A 26 -4.24 -31.71 -23.65
CA ASP A 26 -5.54 -31.39 -24.27
C ASP A 26 -6.68 -31.77 -23.33
N SER A 27 -7.73 -30.93 -23.27
CA SER A 27 -9.07 -31.42 -22.87
C SER A 27 -10.28 -30.56 -23.24
N ASP A 28 -10.20 -29.28 -23.64
CA ASP A 28 -11.43 -28.46 -23.81
C ASP A 28 -11.50 -27.54 -25.04
N ASN A 29 -10.47 -27.47 -25.90
CA ASN A 29 -10.51 -26.60 -27.08
C ASN A 29 -10.57 -27.45 -28.38
N PRO A 30 -11.73 -27.59 -29.04
CA PRO A 30 -11.89 -28.46 -30.20
C PRO A 30 -11.09 -28.03 -31.44
N ASP A 31 -10.56 -26.80 -31.45
CA ASP A 31 -9.97 -26.18 -32.64
C ASP A 31 -8.43 -26.06 -32.59
N ALA A 32 -7.76 -26.35 -31.46
CA ALA A 32 -6.30 -26.21 -31.36
C ALA A 32 -5.65 -27.06 -30.26
N LEU A 33 -4.53 -27.71 -30.59
CA LEU A 33 -3.71 -28.46 -29.63
C LEU A 33 -2.90 -27.51 -28.74
N VAL A 34 -2.96 -27.72 -27.43
CA VAL A 34 -2.16 -26.99 -26.44
C VAL A 34 -0.94 -27.83 -26.04
N TYR A 35 0.23 -27.20 -26.06
CA TYR A 35 1.51 -27.82 -25.69
C TYR A 35 2.02 -27.23 -24.37
N GLN A 36 2.54 -28.08 -23.49
CA GLN A 36 3.17 -27.71 -22.22
C GLN A 36 4.64 -28.11 -22.20
N ILE A 37 5.50 -27.19 -21.77
CA ILE A 37 6.93 -27.47 -21.59
C ILE A 37 7.14 -28.27 -20.29
N LYS A 38 7.84 -29.41 -20.36
CA LYS A 38 8.06 -30.32 -19.22
C LYS A 38 8.99 -29.73 -18.16
N ASN A 39 10.07 -29.04 -18.58
CA ASN A 39 11.07 -28.44 -17.70
C ASN A 39 11.50 -27.07 -18.25
N PRO A 40 10.75 -25.98 -17.96
CA PRO A 40 11.07 -24.67 -18.49
C PRO A 40 12.39 -24.15 -17.90
N THR A 41 13.24 -23.59 -18.76
CA THR A 41 14.46 -22.84 -18.38
C THR A 41 14.36 -21.43 -18.93
N ASP A 42 15.00 -20.45 -18.29
CA ASP A 42 14.93 -19.03 -18.72
C ASP A 42 15.30 -18.85 -20.20
N ASN A 43 16.33 -19.57 -20.66
CA ASN A 43 16.75 -19.57 -22.06
C ASN A 43 15.67 -20.14 -23.01
N MET A 44 14.91 -21.16 -22.58
CA MET A 44 13.79 -21.68 -23.37
C MET A 44 12.61 -20.69 -23.40
N LEU A 45 12.35 -19.98 -22.31
CA LEU A 45 11.28 -18.97 -22.25
C LEU A 45 11.55 -17.83 -23.24
N VAL A 46 12.77 -17.28 -23.23
CA VAL A 46 13.19 -16.22 -24.18
C VAL A 46 13.06 -16.69 -25.64
N LYS A 47 13.43 -17.95 -25.92
CA LYS A 47 13.29 -18.53 -27.27
C LYS A 47 11.83 -18.70 -27.66
N LEU A 48 10.94 -19.08 -26.74
CA LEU A 48 9.51 -19.18 -26.99
C LEU A 48 8.88 -17.81 -27.28
N GLU A 49 9.26 -16.76 -26.55
CA GLU A 49 8.82 -15.38 -26.82
C GLU A 49 9.30 -14.88 -28.19
N THR A 50 10.50 -15.30 -28.59
CA THR A 50 11.03 -15.02 -29.94
C THR A 50 10.18 -15.70 -31.02
N LEU A 51 9.79 -16.96 -30.81
CA LEU A 51 8.91 -17.69 -31.73
C LEU A 51 7.50 -17.10 -31.78
N GLU A 52 6.98 -16.59 -30.66
CA GLU A 52 5.71 -15.86 -30.63
C GLU A 52 5.78 -14.55 -31.43
N SER A 53 6.87 -13.79 -31.24
CA SER A 53 7.10 -12.55 -31.98
C SER A 53 7.27 -12.77 -33.49
N ALA A 54 7.77 -13.94 -33.88
CA ALA A 54 7.87 -14.38 -35.27
C ALA A 54 6.55 -14.93 -35.85
N GLY A 55 5.47 -14.97 -35.06
CA GLY A 55 4.15 -15.45 -35.47
C GLY A 55 4.06 -16.98 -35.61
N MET A 56 5.03 -17.74 -35.09
CA MET A 56 5.07 -19.19 -35.25
C MET A 56 4.20 -19.93 -34.22
N LEU A 57 4.03 -19.32 -33.06
CA LEU A 57 3.21 -19.84 -31.96
C LEU A 57 2.53 -18.68 -31.24
N LYS A 58 1.58 -18.99 -30.38
CA LYS A 58 1.03 -18.05 -29.41
C LYS A 58 1.23 -18.62 -28.02
N ILE A 59 1.87 -17.85 -27.15
CA ILE A 59 2.03 -18.23 -25.76
C ILE A 59 0.66 -18.10 -25.11
N VAL A 60 0.21 -19.17 -24.47
CA VAL A 60 -0.98 -19.12 -23.63
C VAL A 60 -0.55 -18.40 -22.36
N ARG A 61 -0.66 -17.08 -22.39
CA ARG A 61 -0.52 -16.23 -21.21
C ARG A 61 -1.70 -16.56 -20.31
N THR A 62 -1.44 -17.21 -19.18
CA THR A 62 -2.41 -17.48 -18.13
C THR A 62 -3.05 -16.16 -17.71
N SER A 63 -4.32 -15.98 -18.06
CA SER A 63 -5.11 -14.76 -18.06
C SER A 63 -5.92 -14.56 -16.77
N GLY A 64 -5.37 -15.01 -15.65
CA GLY A 64 -5.97 -14.86 -14.32
C GLY A 64 -6.42 -16.17 -13.70
N ILE A 65 -7.02 -16.11 -12.51
CA ILE A 65 -7.40 -17.29 -11.71
C ILE A 65 -8.28 -18.29 -12.46
N LYS A 66 -9.03 -17.83 -13.46
CA LYS A 66 -9.86 -18.66 -14.32
C LYS A 66 -9.05 -19.63 -15.19
N ASP A 67 -7.73 -19.58 -15.19
CA ASP A 67 -6.89 -20.52 -15.91
C ASP A 67 -6.19 -21.53 -15.00
N ILE A 68 -6.44 -21.47 -13.69
CA ILE A 68 -6.03 -22.54 -12.76
C ILE A 68 -6.93 -23.76 -13.04
N ASN A 69 -6.34 -24.85 -13.51
CA ASN A 69 -7.04 -26.10 -13.82
C ASN A 69 -6.54 -27.26 -12.94
N SER A 70 -5.32 -27.18 -12.42
CA SER A 70 -4.76 -28.13 -11.46
C SER A 70 -4.16 -27.44 -10.23
N PHE A 71 -3.69 -28.22 -9.25
CA PHE A 71 -3.04 -27.63 -8.08
C PHE A 71 -1.61 -27.19 -8.37
N GLU A 72 -0.96 -27.76 -9.40
CA GLU A 72 0.35 -27.33 -9.90
C GLU A 72 0.28 -25.91 -10.48
N ASP A 73 -0.81 -25.59 -11.18
CA ASP A 73 -1.05 -24.24 -11.74
C ASP A 73 -1.05 -23.16 -10.65
N ILE A 74 -1.38 -23.48 -9.39
CA ILE A 74 -1.46 -22.51 -8.29
C ILE A 74 -0.09 -21.86 -8.06
N ILE A 75 0.98 -22.64 -8.08
CA ILE A 75 2.35 -22.13 -7.90
C ILE A 75 2.76 -21.32 -9.13
N ASP A 76 2.61 -21.90 -10.32
CA ASP A 76 2.99 -21.27 -11.60
C ASP A 76 2.28 -19.93 -11.83
N MET A 77 1.09 -19.76 -11.28
CA MET A 77 0.27 -18.55 -11.42
C MET A 77 0.38 -17.57 -10.25
N THR A 78 1.12 -17.92 -9.19
CA THR A 78 1.39 -17.00 -8.10
C THR A 78 2.37 -15.93 -8.58
N VAL A 79 1.91 -14.68 -8.64
CA VAL A 79 2.71 -13.53 -9.08
C VAL A 79 3.61 -13.04 -7.96
N ARG A 80 3.07 -13.00 -6.74
CA ARG A 80 3.76 -12.48 -5.56
C ARG A 80 3.08 -13.00 -4.29
N VAL A 81 3.84 -13.12 -3.22
CA VAL A 81 3.31 -13.42 -1.89
C VAL A 81 3.84 -12.40 -0.90
N GLU A 82 2.96 -11.87 -0.07
CA GLU A 82 3.30 -10.97 1.03
C GLU A 82 2.98 -11.66 2.36
N LYS A 83 3.95 -11.72 3.26
CA LYS A 83 3.77 -12.16 4.64
C LYS A 83 3.58 -10.93 5.52
N ILE A 84 2.36 -10.74 5.97
CA ILE A 84 1.98 -9.62 6.83
C ILE A 84 2.30 -10.00 8.28
N LYS A 85 3.32 -9.36 8.85
CA LYS A 85 3.72 -9.54 10.26
C LYS A 85 2.79 -8.75 11.19
N SER A 86 1.59 -9.27 11.38
CA SER A 86 0.68 -8.87 12.47
C SER A 86 0.44 -10.05 13.43
N SER A 87 -0.21 -9.80 14.56
CA SER A 87 -0.68 -10.85 15.48
C SER A 87 -2.21 -10.86 15.44
N PRO A 88 -2.85 -11.78 14.70
CA PRO A 88 -2.31 -12.98 14.04
C PRO A 88 -1.64 -12.70 12.67
N MET A 89 -0.74 -13.59 12.23
CA MET A 89 -0.08 -13.46 10.92
C MET A 89 -1.05 -13.75 9.77
N TYR A 90 -0.85 -13.01 8.67
CA TYR A 90 -1.56 -13.25 7.42
C TYR A 90 -0.58 -13.45 6.26
N LEU A 91 -1.02 -14.25 5.29
CA LEU A 91 -0.35 -14.43 4.03
C LEU A 91 -1.26 -13.93 2.91
N LYS A 92 -0.79 -12.95 2.15
CA LYS A 92 -1.51 -12.39 1.01
C LYS A 92 -0.87 -12.90 -0.27
N VAL A 93 -1.62 -13.70 -1.02
CA VAL A 93 -1.17 -14.32 -2.27
C VAL A 93 -1.78 -13.57 -3.44
N PHE A 94 -0.95 -13.16 -4.39
CA PHE A 94 -1.37 -12.42 -5.59
C PHE A 94 -1.32 -13.33 -6.82
N PHE A 95 -2.39 -13.26 -7.60
CA PHE A 95 -2.54 -13.81 -8.94
C PHE A 95 -2.72 -12.63 -9.92
N PRO A 96 -2.63 -12.84 -11.25
CA PRO A 96 -2.67 -11.75 -12.21
C PRO A 96 -3.91 -10.83 -12.10
N ASP A 97 -5.06 -11.37 -11.70
CA ASP A 97 -6.35 -10.68 -11.62
C ASP A 97 -7.02 -10.76 -10.24
N ALA A 98 -6.35 -11.33 -9.24
CA ALA A 98 -6.95 -11.61 -7.94
C ALA A 98 -5.92 -11.62 -6.81
N SER A 99 -6.39 -11.44 -5.57
CA SER A 99 -5.57 -11.68 -4.39
C SER A 99 -6.38 -12.35 -3.29
N PHE A 100 -5.70 -13.18 -2.50
CA PHE A 100 -6.31 -13.86 -1.37
C PHE A 100 -5.54 -13.58 -0.10
N LEU A 101 -6.29 -13.20 0.94
CA LEU A 101 -5.78 -13.07 2.28
C LEU A 101 -6.12 -14.32 3.09
N LEU A 102 -5.10 -15.03 3.55
CA LEU A 102 -5.19 -16.25 4.33
C LEU A 102 -4.60 -16.01 5.73
N SER A 103 -5.36 -16.30 6.77
CA SER A 103 -4.86 -16.33 8.15
C SER A 103 -4.09 -17.62 8.43
N GLU A 104 -3.33 -17.67 9.53
CA GLU A 104 -2.63 -18.89 9.99
C GLU A 104 -3.53 -20.14 9.99
N THR A 105 -4.73 -20.05 10.57
CA THR A 105 -5.69 -21.17 10.63
C THR A 105 -6.13 -21.62 9.25
N GLU A 106 -6.19 -20.69 8.29
CA GLU A 106 -6.61 -20.96 6.92
C GLU A 106 -5.48 -21.53 6.07
N LEU A 107 -4.22 -21.34 6.45
CA LEU A 107 -3.08 -22.00 5.83
C LEU A 107 -3.00 -23.49 6.22
N LEU A 108 -3.61 -23.91 7.33
CA LEU A 108 -3.63 -25.32 7.75
C LEU A 108 -4.51 -26.22 6.86
N SER A 109 -5.39 -25.64 6.03
CA SER A 109 -6.24 -26.43 5.12
C SER A 109 -6.59 -25.67 3.83
N SER A 110 -6.68 -26.39 2.72
CA SER A 110 -7.07 -25.80 1.42
C SER A 110 -8.54 -25.35 1.36
N SER A 111 -9.36 -25.59 2.39
CA SER A 111 -10.82 -25.41 2.35
C SER A 111 -11.27 -23.97 2.11
N LYS A 112 -10.56 -22.96 2.63
CA LYS A 112 -10.90 -21.56 2.33
C LYS A 112 -10.46 -21.18 0.92
N PHE A 113 -9.24 -21.54 0.55
CA PHE A 113 -8.72 -21.28 -0.80
C PHE A 113 -9.61 -21.92 -1.89
N ARG A 114 -10.04 -23.18 -1.68
CA ARG A 114 -11.00 -23.87 -2.56
C ARG A 114 -12.35 -23.15 -2.63
N ARG A 115 -12.84 -22.57 -1.53
CA ARG A 115 -14.05 -21.74 -1.54
C ARG A 115 -13.85 -20.46 -2.34
N CYS A 116 -12.66 -19.86 -2.29
CA CYS A 116 -12.32 -18.71 -3.12
C CYS A 116 -12.28 -19.08 -4.60
N LEU A 117 -11.59 -20.16 -4.97
CA LEU A 117 -11.60 -20.69 -6.34
C LEU A 117 -13.02 -20.99 -6.83
N LEU A 118 -13.87 -21.57 -5.97
CA LEU A 118 -15.25 -21.88 -6.32
C LEU A 118 -16.08 -20.62 -6.65
N ARG A 119 -15.83 -19.49 -5.97
CA ARG A 119 -16.47 -18.20 -6.28
C ARG A 119 -16.07 -17.68 -7.66
N GLU A 120 -14.84 -18.00 -8.08
CA GLU A 120 -14.33 -17.73 -9.43
C GLU A 120 -14.74 -18.79 -10.45
N GLY A 121 -15.63 -19.72 -10.08
CA GLY A 121 -16.15 -20.77 -10.96
C GLY A 121 -15.23 -21.99 -11.11
N LYS A 122 -14.22 -22.14 -10.25
CA LYS A 122 -13.24 -23.23 -10.32
C LYS A 122 -13.43 -24.26 -9.20
N PHE A 123 -13.63 -25.51 -9.60
CA PHE A 123 -13.70 -26.64 -8.68
C PHE A 123 -12.47 -27.52 -8.84
N ILE A 124 -11.46 -27.29 -8.00
CA ILE A 124 -10.19 -28.03 -8.03
C ILE A 124 -10.06 -28.84 -6.73
N SER A 125 -9.66 -30.10 -6.87
CA SER A 125 -9.28 -30.95 -5.74
C SER A 125 -7.81 -30.71 -5.41
N ILE A 126 -7.52 -30.35 -4.16
CA ILE A 126 -6.16 -30.10 -3.69
C ILE A 126 -5.86 -31.10 -2.58
N PRO A 127 -5.06 -32.16 -2.85
CA PRO A 127 -4.65 -33.12 -1.83
C PRO A 127 -3.89 -32.44 -0.68
N GLY A 128 -4.03 -32.94 0.55
CA GLY A 128 -3.39 -32.34 1.73
C GLY A 128 -1.87 -32.18 1.59
N LYS A 129 -1.19 -33.20 1.05
CA LYS A 129 0.27 -33.15 0.79
C LYS A 129 0.64 -32.07 -0.25
N ALA A 130 -0.17 -31.90 -1.29
CA ALA A 130 0.03 -30.86 -2.30
C ALA A 130 -0.19 -29.46 -1.70
N TRP A 131 -1.23 -29.31 -0.88
CA TRP A 131 -1.49 -28.06 -0.16
C TRP A 131 -0.32 -27.66 0.75
N THR A 132 0.24 -28.61 1.51
CA THR A 132 1.45 -28.34 2.31
C THR A 132 2.62 -27.87 1.45
N GLY A 133 2.82 -28.47 0.27
CA GLY A 133 3.85 -28.04 -0.68
C GLY A 133 3.62 -26.63 -1.22
N ILE A 134 2.37 -26.27 -1.55
CA ILE A 134 1.98 -24.94 -2.01
C ILE A 134 2.24 -23.90 -0.91
N VAL A 135 1.77 -24.16 0.31
CA VAL A 135 1.96 -23.24 1.44
C VAL A 135 3.44 -23.07 1.76
N GLN A 136 4.23 -24.15 1.73
CA GLN A 136 5.67 -24.06 1.95
C GLN A 136 6.34 -23.20 0.87
N HIS A 137 6.02 -23.42 -0.40
CA HIS A 137 6.52 -22.60 -1.50
C HIS A 137 6.17 -21.12 -1.30
N TRP A 138 4.92 -20.80 -0.96
CA TRP A 138 4.51 -19.42 -0.69
C TRP A 138 5.26 -18.79 0.48
N LEU A 139 5.54 -19.55 1.55
CA LEU A 139 6.33 -19.05 2.67
C LEU A 139 7.80 -18.82 2.30
N ASP A 140 8.36 -19.65 1.40
CA ASP A 140 9.75 -19.54 0.94
C ASP A 140 9.96 -18.32 0.02
N VAL A 141 8.94 -17.91 -0.73
CA VAL A 141 8.99 -16.76 -1.65
C VAL A 141 8.30 -15.50 -1.12
N ALA A 142 7.77 -15.53 0.11
CA ALA A 142 7.03 -14.40 0.66
C ALA A 142 7.94 -13.23 1.04
N ASP A 143 7.63 -12.06 0.51
CA ASP A 143 8.20 -10.80 0.99
C ASP A 143 7.58 -10.46 2.34
N GLU A 144 8.42 -10.15 3.34
CA GLU A 144 7.92 -9.68 4.64
C GLU A 144 7.43 -8.23 4.51
N VAL A 145 6.12 -8.05 4.71
CA VAL A 145 5.49 -6.74 4.76
C VAL A 145 5.11 -6.45 6.21
N VAL A 146 5.67 -5.38 6.76
CA VAL A 146 5.16 -4.78 7.99
C VAL A 146 4.02 -3.87 7.55
N GLU A 147 2.77 -4.24 7.85
CA GLU A 147 1.69 -3.25 7.83
C GLU A 147 2.03 -2.24 8.92
N GLU A 148 2.32 -1.00 8.55
CA GLU A 148 2.21 0.12 9.48
C GLU A 148 0.83 0.02 10.11
N SER A 149 0.77 -0.12 11.44
CA SER A 149 -0.51 -0.22 12.12
C SER A 149 -1.36 1.01 11.77
N GLU A 150 -2.69 0.86 11.75
CA GLU A 150 -3.58 2.02 11.51
C GLU A 150 -3.24 3.16 12.48
N ASP A 151 -2.83 2.82 13.71
CA ASP A 151 -2.34 3.75 14.72
C ASP A 151 -1.04 4.46 14.28
N GLU A 152 -0.06 3.75 13.73
CA GLU A 152 1.19 4.33 13.19
C GLU A 152 0.92 5.25 12.00
N GLN A 153 0.04 4.86 11.07
CA GLN A 153 -0.37 5.71 9.96
C GLN A 153 -1.05 7.00 10.45
N ILE A 154 -1.88 6.89 11.49
CA ILE A 154 -2.52 8.05 12.13
C ILE A 154 -1.49 8.92 12.83
N ILE A 155 -0.51 8.32 13.52
CA ILE A 155 0.60 9.04 14.15
C ILE A 155 1.33 9.84 13.09
N ASP A 156 1.84 9.20 12.03
CA ASP A 156 2.59 9.86 10.98
C ASP A 156 1.79 10.96 10.27
N LEU A 157 0.50 10.71 10.03
CA LEU A 157 -0.41 11.70 9.47
C LEU A 157 -0.52 12.94 10.37
N VAL A 158 -0.66 12.75 11.68
CA VAL A 158 -0.76 13.85 12.65
C VAL A 158 0.57 14.56 12.85
N LEU A 159 1.68 13.82 12.93
CA LEU A 159 3.02 14.42 13.06
C LEU A 159 3.33 15.29 11.83
N ASN A 160 3.09 14.79 10.63
CA ASN A 160 3.24 15.55 9.40
C ASN A 160 2.34 16.79 9.37
N TYR A 161 1.11 16.68 9.87
CA TYR A 161 0.23 17.85 10.02
C TYR A 161 0.82 18.91 10.94
N LEU A 162 1.30 18.51 12.13
CA LEU A 162 1.87 19.42 13.12
C LEU A 162 3.16 20.08 12.62
N CYS A 163 4.03 19.35 11.92
CA CYS A 163 5.26 19.87 11.31
C CYS A 163 5.01 20.83 10.14
N ASN A 164 3.82 20.82 9.56
CA ASN A 164 3.42 21.76 8.50
C ASN A 164 2.57 22.94 9.02
N CYS A 165 2.28 22.99 10.33
CA CYS A 165 1.56 24.12 10.91
C CYS A 165 2.47 25.33 11.10
N THR A 166 1.89 26.52 11.01
CA THR A 166 2.54 27.77 11.44
C THR A 166 2.39 27.95 12.95
N VAL A 167 3.49 28.25 13.64
CA VAL A 167 3.52 28.44 15.08
C VAL A 167 3.43 29.94 15.41
N TYR A 168 2.49 30.31 16.30
CA TYR A 168 2.30 31.67 16.78
C TYR A 168 2.53 31.75 18.29
N LYS A 169 3.01 32.89 18.77
CA LYS A 169 3.04 33.23 20.21
C LYS A 169 1.71 33.80 20.72
N ASP A 170 0.78 34.10 19.82
CA ASP A 170 -0.56 34.56 20.15
C ASP A 170 -1.54 33.38 20.17
N VAL A 171 -2.20 33.19 21.31
CA VAL A 171 -3.15 32.09 21.52
C VAL A 171 -4.39 32.23 20.65
N ASP A 172 -4.80 33.45 20.30
CA ASP A 172 -6.00 33.71 19.50
C ASP A 172 -5.79 33.28 18.05
N LYS A 173 -4.56 33.47 17.53
CA LYS A 173 -4.16 33.02 16.18
C LYS A 173 -4.15 31.49 16.05
N ALA A 174 -3.98 30.76 17.16
CA ALA A 174 -3.97 29.30 17.17
C ALA A 174 -5.35 28.62 17.13
N LEU A 175 -6.44 29.40 17.04
CA LEU A 175 -7.78 28.88 16.81
C LEU A 175 -8.00 28.42 15.35
N ALA A 176 -7.23 28.96 14.42
CA ALA A 176 -7.33 28.63 13.00
C ALA A 176 -6.82 27.20 12.69
N ARG A 177 -7.18 26.68 11.52
CA ARG A 177 -6.59 25.42 11.03
C ARG A 177 -5.13 25.65 10.66
N ASN A 178 -4.33 24.60 10.81
CA ASN A 178 -2.90 24.59 10.47
C ASN A 178 -2.07 25.60 11.28
N THR A 179 -2.53 25.94 12.49
CA THR A 179 -1.83 26.84 13.39
C THR A 179 -1.60 26.19 14.75
N LEU A 180 -0.47 26.52 15.36
CA LEU A 180 -0.09 26.08 16.71
C LEU A 180 0.21 27.29 17.57
N PHE A 181 0.02 27.15 18.88
CA PHE A 181 0.41 28.15 19.86
C PHE A 181 1.67 27.69 20.59
N PHE A 182 2.65 28.58 20.73
CA PHE A 182 3.86 28.36 21.52
C PHE A 182 3.90 29.36 22.67
N ASP A 183 4.04 28.84 23.89
CA ASP A 183 4.12 29.62 25.13
C ASP A 183 5.56 29.56 25.64
N GLU A 184 6.29 30.67 25.63
CA GLU A 184 7.69 30.70 26.06
C GLU A 184 7.87 30.28 27.53
N ALA A 185 6.81 30.40 28.34
CA ALA A 185 6.84 29.95 29.73
C ALA A 185 6.76 28.42 29.88
N ASP A 186 6.35 27.70 28.83
CA ASP A 186 6.20 26.24 28.79
C ASP A 186 7.17 25.66 27.75
N ASP A 187 8.45 25.72 28.09
CA ASP A 187 9.54 25.30 27.22
C ASP A 187 9.38 23.83 26.77
N GLY A 188 9.67 23.58 25.50
CA GLY A 188 9.61 22.25 24.90
C GLY A 188 8.22 21.73 24.51
N VAL A 189 7.16 22.55 24.60
CA VAL A 189 5.81 22.16 24.12
C VAL A 189 5.16 23.19 23.22
N VAL A 190 4.31 22.69 22.30
CA VAL A 190 3.36 23.50 21.55
C VAL A 190 1.93 23.05 21.83
N TYR A 191 1.00 23.95 21.57
CA TYR A 191 -0.41 23.76 21.81
C TYR A 191 -1.15 23.67 20.48
N SER A 192 -1.90 22.59 20.30
CA SER A 192 -2.82 22.45 19.17
C SER A 192 -4.26 22.37 19.68
N LEU A 193 -5.18 23.05 18.99
CA LEU A 193 -6.59 22.96 19.29
C LEU A 193 -7.06 21.51 19.04
N THR A 194 -7.60 20.85 20.07
CA THR A 194 -8.01 19.44 19.98
C THR A 194 -8.99 19.20 18.83
N GLY A 195 -9.90 20.14 18.58
CA GLY A 195 -10.85 20.05 17.47
C GLY A 195 -10.18 20.01 16.10
N ASN A 196 -9.12 20.79 15.90
CA ASN A 196 -8.44 20.86 14.60
C ASN A 196 -7.73 19.54 14.25
N VAL A 197 -7.08 18.90 15.23
CA VAL A 197 -6.45 17.59 15.02
C VAL A 197 -7.48 16.52 14.71
N VAL A 198 -8.59 16.49 15.46
CA VAL A 198 -9.68 15.52 15.26
C VAL A 198 -10.34 15.71 13.89
N ASP A 199 -10.66 16.95 13.53
CA ASP A 199 -11.26 17.29 12.24
C ASP A 199 -10.31 16.96 11.08
N PHE A 200 -9.01 17.21 11.25
CA PHE A 200 -8.00 16.89 10.25
C PHE A 200 -7.95 15.39 9.96
N VAL A 201 -7.83 14.54 11.00
CA VAL A 201 -7.80 13.08 10.81
C VAL A 201 -9.11 12.58 10.22
N ASN A 202 -10.25 13.02 10.73
CA ASN A 202 -11.57 12.65 10.18
C ASN A 202 -11.83 13.16 8.76
N SER A 203 -11.07 14.15 8.27
CA SER A 203 -11.16 14.61 6.87
C SER A 203 -10.40 13.72 5.90
N LYS A 204 -9.41 12.97 6.40
CA LYS A 204 -8.57 12.04 5.62
C LYS A 204 -9.12 10.62 5.63
N TYR A 205 -9.77 10.24 6.73
CA TYR A 205 -10.52 8.99 6.87
C TYR A 205 -12.02 9.23 6.60
N ASN A 206 -12.83 8.17 6.65
CA ASN A 206 -14.28 8.33 6.68
C ASN A 206 -14.69 9.31 7.79
N LYS A 207 -15.54 10.30 7.46
CA LYS A 207 -16.00 11.31 8.42
C LYS A 207 -16.57 10.62 9.68
N ASN A 208 -16.08 11.01 10.85
CA ASN A 208 -16.49 10.57 12.19
C ASN A 208 -15.96 9.20 12.66
N SER A 209 -14.93 8.64 12.03
CA SER A 209 -14.28 7.42 12.55
C SER A 209 -13.61 7.63 13.91
N PHE A 210 -13.09 8.83 14.17
CA PHE A 210 -12.29 9.10 15.35
C PHE A 210 -12.89 10.19 16.24
N ASN A 211 -12.92 9.92 17.54
CA ASN A 211 -13.21 10.92 18.56
C ASN A 211 -11.94 11.36 19.28
N SER A 212 -12.01 12.48 20.03
CA SER A 212 -10.86 13.03 20.76
C SER A 212 -10.22 12.06 21.77
N ARG A 213 -10.98 11.14 22.38
CA ARG A 213 -10.44 10.17 23.34
C ARG A 213 -9.63 9.10 22.63
N ASN A 214 -10.14 8.57 21.52
CA ASN A 214 -9.46 7.54 20.71
C ASN A 214 -8.14 8.10 20.17
N LEU A 215 -8.16 9.27 19.54
CA LEU A 215 -6.95 9.90 18.99
C LEU A 215 -5.93 10.26 20.07
N ARG A 216 -6.38 10.66 21.25
CA ARG A 216 -5.48 10.93 22.36
C ARG A 216 -4.77 9.67 22.86
N ALA A 217 -5.41 8.50 22.80
CA ALA A 217 -4.78 7.25 23.19
C ALA A 217 -3.65 6.87 22.22
N ILE A 218 -3.92 6.98 20.92
CA ILE A 218 -2.95 6.75 19.83
C ILE A 218 -1.75 7.70 19.97
N LEU A 219 -2.02 9.00 20.16
CA LEU A 219 -0.98 10.04 20.25
C LEU A 219 -0.38 10.22 21.64
N SER A 220 -0.63 9.29 22.57
CA SER A 220 -0.31 9.47 24.00
C SER A 220 1.18 9.68 24.27
N GLU A 221 2.05 9.10 23.45
CA GLU A 221 3.50 9.26 23.59
C GLU A 221 3.98 10.69 23.28
N PHE A 222 3.28 11.40 22.38
CA PHE A 222 3.63 12.74 21.91
C PHE A 222 2.98 13.85 22.73
N ILE A 223 1.92 13.51 23.49
CA ILE A 223 1.14 14.46 24.27
C ILE A 223 1.68 14.57 25.70
N VAL A 224 1.98 15.79 26.15
CA VAL A 224 2.52 16.08 27.48
C VAL A 224 1.39 16.42 28.45
N GLY A 225 1.17 15.55 29.44
CA GLY A 225 0.21 15.78 30.52
C GLY A 225 -1.24 15.90 30.05
N ASN A 226 -2.09 16.54 30.85
CA ASN A 226 -3.53 16.66 30.58
C ASN A 226 -3.84 17.74 29.53
N SER A 227 -5.02 17.64 28.90
CA SER A 227 -5.51 18.70 28.01
C SER A 227 -5.73 20.00 28.79
N VAL A 228 -5.33 21.12 28.21
CA VAL A 228 -5.48 22.44 28.82
C VAL A 228 -6.74 23.12 28.28
N GLN A 229 -7.50 23.76 29.15
CA GLN A 229 -8.61 24.61 28.73
C GLN A 229 -8.18 26.07 28.86
N ARG A 230 -8.22 26.82 27.75
CA ARG A 230 -8.00 28.27 27.75
C ARG A 230 -9.29 28.98 27.36
N ARG A 231 -9.57 30.11 28.01
CA ARG A 231 -10.69 30.97 27.66
C ARG A 231 -10.17 32.03 26.69
N ILE A 232 -10.72 32.04 25.49
CA ILE A 232 -10.37 33.00 24.44
C ILE A 232 -11.66 33.73 24.08
N PHE A 233 -11.65 35.05 24.23
CA PHE A 233 -12.85 35.88 24.25
C PHE A 233 -13.89 35.32 25.25
N THR A 234 -15.08 34.94 24.77
CA THR A 234 -16.18 34.42 25.57
C THR A 234 -16.18 32.89 25.71
N SER A 235 -15.44 32.19 24.87
CA SER A 235 -15.52 30.73 24.70
C SER A 235 -14.35 30.00 25.36
N ARG A 236 -14.60 28.74 25.77
CA ARG A 236 -13.56 27.85 26.30
C ARG A 236 -13.12 26.88 25.22
N TYR A 237 -11.83 26.84 24.95
CA TYR A 237 -11.21 25.97 23.97
C TYR A 237 -10.29 24.97 24.66
N ARG A 238 -10.21 23.76 24.11
CA ARG A 238 -9.37 22.68 24.62
C ARG A 238 -8.18 22.46 23.71
N PHE A 239 -7.00 22.44 24.32
CA PHE A 239 -5.73 22.24 23.64
C PHE A 239 -5.05 20.96 24.12
N TRP A 240 -4.35 20.30 23.20
CA TRP A 240 -3.36 19.29 23.51
C TRP A 240 -1.97 19.93 23.50
N ARG A 241 -1.15 19.55 24.47
CA ARG A 241 0.26 19.94 24.57
C ARG A 241 1.07 18.85 23.89
N PHE A 242 1.74 19.18 22.81
CA PHE A 242 2.63 18.26 22.10
C PHE A 242 4.07 18.58 22.43
N SER A 243 4.88 17.54 22.65
CA SER A 243 6.32 17.68 22.89
C SER A 243 7.02 18.03 21.59
N ILE A 244 7.67 19.20 21.54
CA ILE A 244 8.46 19.68 20.39
C ILE A 244 9.49 18.63 19.93
N PRO A 245 10.37 18.08 20.82
CA PRO A 245 11.39 17.14 20.39
C PRO A 245 10.83 15.79 19.92
N LYS A 246 9.69 15.34 20.46
CA LYS A 246 9.09 14.07 20.02
C LYS A 246 8.33 14.19 18.71
N VAL A 247 7.72 15.35 18.45
CA VAL A 247 6.99 15.61 17.20
C VAL A 247 7.93 16.02 16.07
N GLY A 248 9.09 16.61 16.39
CA GLY A 248 10.04 17.11 15.41
C GLY A 248 9.71 18.51 14.90
N ILE A 249 9.07 19.34 15.74
CA ILE A 249 8.76 20.74 15.40
C ILE A 249 10.05 21.55 15.36
N ASP A 250 10.23 22.26 14.26
CA ASP A 250 11.36 23.17 14.03
C ASP A 250 10.86 24.60 14.25
N LEU A 251 11.02 25.11 15.48
CA LEU A 251 10.57 26.45 15.83
C LEU A 251 11.27 27.54 15.00
N ASP A 252 12.53 27.32 14.59
CA ASP A 252 13.26 28.31 13.79
C ASP A 252 12.63 28.50 12.40
N LYS A 253 12.01 27.45 11.86
CA LYS A 253 11.32 27.48 10.55
C LYS A 253 9.83 27.76 10.63
N GLN A 254 9.18 27.31 11.70
CA GLN A 254 7.71 27.33 11.80
C GLN A 254 7.18 28.53 12.58
N LEU A 255 7.99 29.17 13.43
CA LEU A 255 7.59 30.32 14.22
C LEU A 255 7.37 31.52 13.29
N PHE A 256 6.15 32.05 13.31
CA PHE A 256 5.82 33.24 12.56
C PHE A 256 6.57 34.45 13.11
N VAL A 257 7.34 35.10 12.24
CA VAL A 257 8.02 36.37 12.51
C VAL A 257 7.32 37.45 11.67
N GLU A 258 6.80 38.50 12.31
CA GLU A 258 6.05 39.57 11.62
C GLU A 258 6.88 40.30 10.54
N ASP A 259 8.21 40.26 10.63
CA ASP A 259 9.14 41.04 9.79
C ASP A 259 9.32 40.53 8.34
N GLU A 260 8.88 39.31 7.96
CA GLU A 260 9.06 38.81 6.58
C GLU A 260 7.97 39.27 5.58
N PHE A 261 6.84 39.79 6.06
CA PHE A 261 5.74 40.22 5.17
C PHE A 261 5.90 41.67 4.66
N GLU A 262 6.64 42.53 5.37
CA GLU A 262 6.82 43.93 4.94
C GLU A 262 7.88 44.09 3.84
N LEU A 263 8.89 43.20 3.78
CA LEU A 263 9.93 43.23 2.73
C LEU A 263 9.41 42.79 1.35
N GLY A 264 8.32 42.04 1.28
CA GLY A 264 7.69 41.63 0.01
C GLY A 264 6.77 42.70 -0.61
N LEU A 265 6.25 43.62 0.21
CA LEU A 265 5.37 44.70 -0.24
C LEU A 265 6.18 45.96 -0.64
N ASP A 266 7.32 46.23 0.01
CA ASP A 266 8.12 47.41 -0.30
C ASP A 266 8.94 47.30 -1.60
N VAL A 267 9.14 46.07 -2.12
CA VAL A 267 9.75 45.84 -3.45
C VAL A 267 8.72 45.98 -4.58
N ALA A 268 7.44 45.67 -4.33
CA ALA A 268 6.39 45.82 -5.32
C ALA A 268 6.02 47.29 -5.60
N ASP A 269 6.11 48.16 -4.59
CA ASP A 269 5.72 49.58 -4.73
C ASP A 269 6.84 50.48 -5.29
N LYS A 270 8.09 50.01 -5.29
CA LYS A 270 9.24 50.72 -5.91
C LYS A 270 9.48 50.36 -7.38
N GLY A 271 8.82 49.32 -7.92
CA GLY A 271 8.98 48.85 -9.30
C GLY A 271 8.06 49.51 -10.34
N LEU A 272 7.11 50.37 -9.94
CA LEU A 272 6.06 50.90 -10.82
C LEU A 272 6.21 52.39 -11.21
N LYS A 273 7.37 53.02 -10.93
CA LYS A 273 7.59 54.46 -11.21
C LYS A 273 8.74 54.80 -12.17
N GLN A 274 9.18 53.87 -13.01
CA GLN A 274 9.99 54.21 -14.19
C GLN A 274 9.46 53.47 -15.40
N ASP A 275 8.58 54.16 -16.14
CA ASP A 275 8.52 54.20 -17.61
C ASP A 275 7.12 54.65 -18.06
N VAL A 276 6.90 55.98 -18.07
CA VAL A 276 6.00 56.61 -19.03
C VAL A 276 6.73 57.84 -19.58
N ILE A 277 6.81 57.84 -20.90
CA ILE A 277 7.45 58.76 -21.84
C ILE A 277 7.16 60.24 -21.54
#